data_AF-A0A7C8LIM7-F1
#
_entry.id   AF-A0A7C8LIM7-F1
#
_cell.length_a   1.000
_cell.length_b   1.000
_cell.length_c   1.000
_cell.angle_alpha   90.00
_cell.angle_beta   90.00
_cell.angle_gamma   90.00
#
_symmetry.space_group_name_H-M   'P 1'
#
loop_
_entity.id
_entity.type
_entity.pdbx_description
1 polymer ?
#
loop_
_entity_poly.entity_id
_entity_poly.type
_entity_poly.pdbx_seq_one_letter_code
_entity_poly.pdbx_strand_id
1 'polypeptide(L)' 'MSMPPSIIERAFQLAKSGRYATVGDIRKQLDHEKYTAAESYVRGGALISQLRSLIAAARAKPLE' A
#
# COMPACT_ATOMS: atom_id res chain seq x y z
N MET A 1 -2.01 18.71 13.90
CA MET A 1 -0.62 18.29 13.63
C MET A 1 -0.68 17.11 12.67
N SER A 2 -0.33 17.31 11.39
CA SER A 2 -0.28 16.19 10.45
C SER A 2 1.04 15.45 10.66
N MET A 3 1.01 14.40 11.48
CA MET A 3 2.11 13.45 11.59
C MET A 3 2.40 12.88 10.20
N PRO A 4 3.67 12.73 9.78
CA PRO A 4 3.97 12.08 8.51
C PRO A 4 3.35 10.68 8.52
N PRO A 5 2.66 10.27 7.43
CA PRO A 5 1.99 8.98 7.40
C PRO A 5 3.02 7.87 7.63
N SER A 6 2.67 6.96 8.53
CA SER A 6 3.51 5.78 8.78
C SER A 6 3.59 4.91 7.53
N ILE A 7 4.63 4.07 7.42
CA ILE A 7 4.82 3.13 6.29
C ILE A 7 3.53 2.36 5.98
N ILE A 8 2.83 1.92 7.03
CA ILE A 8 1.56 1.21 6.93
C ILE A 8 0.50 2.11 6.30
N GLU A 9 0.25 3.30 6.83
CA GLU A 9 -0.74 4.24 6.28
C GLU A 9 -0.46 4.57 4.82
N ARG A 10 0.82 4.78 4.48
CA ARG A 10 1.23 5.02 3.10
C ARG A 10 0.94 3.82 2.20
N ALA A 11 1.22 2.60 2.65
CA ALA A 11 0.84 1.37 1.94
C ALA A 11 -0.67 1.30 1.68
N PHE A 12 -1.49 1.66 2.68
CA PHE A 12 -2.94 1.72 2.53
C PHE A 12 -3.39 2.80 1.53
N GLN A 13 -2.77 3.99 1.53
CA GLN A 13 -3.04 5.03 0.54
C GLN A 13 -2.71 4.59 -0.88
N LEU A 14 -1.56 3.94 -1.07
CA LEU A 14 -1.13 3.41 -2.36
C LEU A 14 -2.10 2.32 -2.83
N ALA A 15 -2.50 1.38 -1.96
CA ALA A 15 -3.48 0.36 -2.29
C ALA A 15 -4.84 0.94 -2.71
N LYS A 16 -5.35 1.95 -1.98
CA LYS A 16 -6.61 2.64 -2.31
C LYS A 16 -6.55 3.46 -3.58
N SER A 17 -5.35 3.88 -4.02
CA SER A 17 -5.20 4.68 -5.23
C SER A 17 -5.52 3.90 -6.52
N GLY A 18 -5.61 2.57 -6.46
CA GLY A 18 -5.91 1.72 -7.63
C GLY A 18 -4.81 1.67 -8.70
N ARG A 19 -3.73 2.47 -8.55
CA ARG A 19 -2.59 2.52 -9.49
C ARG A 19 -1.69 1.29 -9.43
N TYR A 20 -1.66 0.60 -8.29
CA TYR A 20 -0.77 -0.52 -8.06
C TYR A 20 -1.54 -1.84 -8.13
N ALA A 21 -1.03 -2.81 -8.88
CA ALA A 21 -1.69 -4.11 -9.07
C ALA A 21 -1.31 -5.13 -7.99
N THR A 22 -0.15 -4.98 -7.34
CA THR A 22 0.34 -5.91 -6.33
C THR A 22 0.94 -5.20 -5.12
N VAL A 23 1.02 -5.92 -4.00
CA VAL A 23 1.72 -5.45 -2.79
C VAL A 23 3.22 -5.26 -3.05
N GLY A 24 3.80 -6.00 -4.01
CA GLY A 24 5.19 -5.81 -4.42
C GLY A 24 5.44 -4.43 -5.03
N ASP A 25 4.51 -3.94 -5.85
CA ASP A 25 4.60 -2.58 -6.42
C ASP A 25 4.48 -1.51 -5.32
N ILE A 26 3.59 -1.72 -4.35
CA ILE A 26 3.46 -0.83 -3.18
C ILE A 26 4.79 -0.78 -2.40
N ARG A 27 5.44 -1.92 -2.16
CA ARG A 27 6.75 -1.95 -1.47
C ARG A 27 7.83 -1.19 -2.24
N LYS A 28 7.91 -1.38 -3.55
CA LYS A 28 8.86 -0.65 -4.41
C LYS A 28 8.61 0.85 -4.36
N GLN A 29 7.34 1.26 -4.39
CA GLN A 29 6.98 2.66 -4.31
C GLN A 29 7.35 3.26 -2.95
N LEU A 30 7.10 2.54 -1.85
CA LEU A 30 7.50 2.96 -0.51
C LEU A 30 9.02 3.10 -0.41
N ASP A 31 9.79 2.15 -0.95
CA ASP A 31 11.25 2.23 -1.02
C ASP A 31 11.72 3.48 -1.79
N HIS A 32 11.10 3.77 -2.94
CA HIS A 32 11.36 4.98 -3.73
C HIS A 32 11.00 6.27 -2.98
N GLU A 33 10.00 6.24 -2.11
CA GLU A 33 9.62 7.33 -1.19
C GLU A 33 10.53 7.41 0.06
N LYS A 34 11.64 6.67 0.09
CA LYS A 34 12.62 6.58 1.20
C LYS A 34 12.10 5.88 2.46
N TYR A 35 11.03 5.08 2.34
CA TYR A 35 10.62 4.16 3.39
C TYR A 35 11.42 2.85 3.29
N THR A 36 12.70 2.90 3.64
CA THR A 36 13.64 1.75 3.56
C THR A 36 13.21 0.54 4.39
N ALA A 37 12.37 0.73 5.41
CA ALA A 37 11.85 -0.37 6.22
C ALA A 37 10.57 -1.01 5.65
N ALA A 38 10.08 -0.56 4.48
CA ALA A 38 8.83 -1.05 3.89
C ALA A 38 8.80 -2.58 3.73
N GLU A 39 9.93 -3.20 3.37
CA GLU A 39 10.01 -4.65 3.31
C GLU A 39 9.80 -5.33 4.67
N SER A 40 10.33 -4.78 5.76
CA SER A 40 10.19 -5.33 7.10
C SER A 40 8.79 -5.10 7.68
N TYR A 41 8.21 -3.91 7.46
CA TYR A 41 6.88 -3.56 7.98
C TYR A 41 5.74 -4.16 7.14
N VAL A 42 5.91 -4.28 5.83
CA VAL A 42 4.89 -4.80 4.90
C VAL A 42 5.09 -6.30 4.62
N ARG A 43 5.48 -7.10 5.63
CA ARG A 43 5.71 -8.56 5.52
C ARG A 43 4.63 -9.43 6.18
N GLY A 44 3.84 -8.89 7.10
CA GLY A 44 2.81 -9.67 7.81
C GLY A 44 1.72 -10.19 6.87
N GLY A 45 1.41 -11.49 6.94
CA GLY A 45 0.41 -12.13 6.08
C GLY A 45 -0.97 -11.45 6.15
N ALA A 46 -1.42 -11.07 7.35
CA ALA A 46 -2.67 -10.35 7.55
C ALA A 46 -2.69 -8.96 6.89
N LEU A 47 -1.56 -8.23 6.93
CA LEU A 47 -1.42 -6.93 6.29
C LEU A 47 -1.42 -7.07 4.75
N ILE A 48 -0.68 -8.05 4.23
CA ILE A 48 -0.66 -8.34 2.79
C ILE A 48 -2.06 -8.68 2.29
N SER A 49 -2.81 -9.52 3.02
CA SER A 49 -4.19 -9.86 2.66
C SER A 49 -5.10 -8.62 2.63
N GLN A 50 -5.00 -7.74 3.62
CA GLN A 50 -5.77 -6.48 3.64
C GLN A 50 -5.41 -5.56 2.47
N LEU A 51 -4.11 -5.37 2.19
CA LEU A 51 -3.66 -4.56 1.06
C LEU A 51 -4.13 -5.14 -0.28
N ARG A 52 -4.09 -6.47 -0.44
CA ARG A 52 -4.60 -7.15 -1.64
C ARG A 52 -6.10 -6.92 -1.82
N SER A 53 -6.89 -7.06 -0.75
CA SER A 53 -8.33 -6.79 -0.81
C SER A 53 -8.62 -5.34 -1.19
N LEU A 54 -7.84 -4.38 -0.67
CA LEU A 54 -7.99 -2.98 -1.02
C LEU A 54 -7.59 -2.68 -2.47
N ILE A 55 -6.49 -3.25 -2.96
CA ILE A 55 -6.09 -3.15 -4.36
C ILE A 55 -7.18 -3.70 -5.26
N ALA A 56 -7.70 -4.89 -4.93
CA ALA A 56 -8.78 -5.52 -5.68
C ALA A 56 -10.04 -4.64 -5.69
N ALA A 57 -10.45 -4.11 -4.53
CA ALA A 57 -11.59 -3.22 -4.40
C ALA A 57 -11.40 -1.89 -5.16
N ALA A 58 -10.22 -1.28 -5.09
CA ALA A 58 -9.92 -0.03 -5.78
C ALA A 58 -9.90 -0.21 -7.30
N ARG A 59 -9.44 -1.37 -7.79
CA ARG A 59 -9.48 -1.71 -9.22
C ARG A 59 -10.86 -2.15 -9.70
N ALA A 60 -11.64 -2.79 -8.83
CA ALA A 60 -12.99 -3.24 -9.11
C ALA A 60 -14.03 -2.09 -9.07
N LYS A 61 -13.64 -0.91 -8.60
CA LYS A 61 -14.44 0.31 -8.73
C LYS A 61 -14.02 1.04 -10.01
N PRO A 62 -14.60 0.74 -11.19
CA PRO A 62 -14.54 1.67 -12.30
C PRO A 62 -15.21 2.97 -11.85
N LEU A 63 -14.60 4.10 -12.19
CA LEU A 63 -15.15 5.42 -11.89
C LEU A 63 -16.60 5.51 -12.39
N GLU A 64 -17.53 5.80 -11.48
CA GLU A 64 -18.84 6.38 -11.78
C GLU A 64 -18.67 7.84 -12.20
#